data_AF-A0A822C3V5-F1
#
_entry.id   AF-A0A822C3V5-F1
#
_cell.length_a   1.000
_cell.length_b   1.000
_cell.length_c   1.000
_cell.angle_alpha   90.00
_cell.angle_beta   90.00
_cell.angle_gamma   90.00
#
_symmetry.space_group_name_H-M   'P 1'
#
loop_
_entity.id
_entity.type
_entity.pdbx_description
1 polymer ?
#
loop_
_entity_poly.entity_id
_entity_poly.type
_entity_poly.pdbx_seq_one_letter_code
_entity_poly.pdbx_strand_id
1 'polypeptide(L)'
;MNDDPVQNGLEKILSQDINDELSVIDQIEKLIKKFGIEKIEAWRNSVKTRNTLLHELVEKKCPTVIQYLLAKYSLDRTVHREADGKTPIELAQAKGYEDI
;
A
#
# COMPACT_ATOMS: atom_id res chain seq x y z
N MET A 1 -9.30 -18.33 9.98
CA MET A 1 -8.92 -17.84 8.63
C MET A 1 -9.70 -16.58 8.42
N ASN A 2 -9.04 -15.44 8.23
CA ASN A 2 -9.76 -14.20 7.94
C ASN A 2 -10.14 -14.25 6.45
N ASP A 3 -11.40 -14.57 6.16
CA ASP A 3 -12.00 -14.53 4.82
C ASP A 3 -12.23 -13.08 4.35
N ASP A 4 -11.29 -12.17 4.62
CA ASP A 4 -11.39 -10.81 4.08
C ASP A 4 -10.83 -10.81 2.64
N PRO A 5 -11.69 -10.59 1.62
CA PRO A 5 -11.27 -10.64 0.23
C PRO A 5 -10.33 -9.48 -0.15
N VAL A 6 -10.35 -8.37 0.58
CA VAL A 6 -9.41 -7.26 0.41
C VAL A 6 -8.04 -7.65 0.96
N GLN A 7 -8.00 -8.27 2.15
CA GLN A 7 -6.76 -8.80 2.73
C GLN A 7 -6.05 -9.73 1.75
N ASN A 8 -6.75 -10.78 1.31
CA ASN A 8 -6.19 -11.79 0.42
C ASN A 8 -5.81 -11.19 -0.94
N GLY A 9 -6.59 -10.23 -1.44
CA GLY A 9 -6.32 -9.54 -2.69
C GLY A 9 -5.03 -8.71 -2.63
N LEU A 10 -4.89 -7.87 -1.60
CA LEU A 10 -3.71 -7.01 -1.43
C LEU A 10 -2.45 -7.83 -1.11
N GLU A 11 -2.54 -8.83 -0.23
CA GLU A 11 -1.40 -9.71 0.06
C GLU A 11 -0.92 -10.43 -1.20
N LYS A 12 -1.85 -10.91 -2.05
CA LYS A 12 -1.51 -11.54 -3.33
C LYS A 12 -0.86 -10.57 -4.32
N ILE A 13 -1.31 -9.32 -4.39
CA ILE A 13 -0.72 -8.30 -5.27
C ILE A 13 0.70 -7.98 -4.80
N LEU A 14 0.86 -7.74 -3.50
CA LEU A 14 2.14 -7.35 -2.89
C LEU A 14 3.15 -8.50 -2.83
N SER A 15 2.70 -9.77 -2.83
CA SER A 15 3.59 -10.93 -2.88
C SER A 15 4.18 -11.20 -4.26
N GLN A 16 3.62 -10.62 -5.32
CA GLN A 16 4.14 -10.77 -6.67
C GLN A 16 5.44 -9.97 -6.86
N ASP A 17 6.28 -10.39 -7.81
CA ASP A 17 7.36 -9.54 -8.30
C ASP A 17 6.76 -8.38 -9.11
N ILE A 18 6.88 -7.18 -8.56
CA ILE A 18 6.33 -5.96 -9.15
C ILE A 18 7.32 -5.46 -10.22
N ASN A 19 7.25 -6.07 -11.39
CA ASN A 19 7.99 -5.64 -12.58
C ASN A 19 7.19 -4.66 -13.44
N ASP A 20 5.87 -4.60 -13.24
CA ASP A 20 4.94 -3.72 -13.96
C ASP A 20 3.99 -3.03 -12.98
N GLU A 21 4.31 -1.77 -12.66
CA GLU A 21 3.51 -0.94 -11.73
C GLU A 21 2.11 -0.63 -12.29
N LEU A 22 1.89 -0.64 -13.61
CA LEU A 22 0.57 -0.38 -14.21
C LEU A 22 -0.40 -1.53 -13.94
N SER A 23 0.09 -2.77 -14.03
CA SER A 23 -0.68 -3.96 -13.66
C SER A 23 -1.06 -3.96 -12.18
N VAL A 24 -0.15 -3.49 -11.31
CA VAL A 24 -0.44 -3.35 -9.87
C VAL A 24 -1.53 -2.31 -9.64
N ILE A 25 -1.44 -1.16 -10.31
CA ILE A 25 -2.48 -0.12 -10.26
C ILE A 25 -3.83 -0.71 -10.67
N ASP A 26 -3.93 -1.36 -11.82
CA ASP A 26 -5.20 -1.93 -12.31
C ASP A 26 -5.79 -2.97 -11.33
N GLN A 27 -4.95 -3.79 -10.71
CA GLN A 27 -5.40 -4.76 -9.70
C GLN A 27 -5.92 -4.08 -8.43
N ILE A 28 -5.21 -3.05 -7.92
CA ILE A 28 -5.65 -2.27 -6.76
C ILE A 28 -6.95 -1.52 -7.07
N GLU A 29 -7.07 -0.94 -8.26
CA GLU A 29 -8.30 -0.26 -8.70
C GLU A 29 -9.50 -1.20 -8.78
N LYS A 30 -9.30 -2.42 -9.27
CA LYS A 30 -10.35 -3.45 -9.27
C LYS A 30 -10.80 -3.78 -7.85
N LEU A 31 -9.89 -3.83 -6.89
CA LEU A 31 -10.24 -4.04 -5.47
C LEU A 31 -11.00 -2.82 -4.91
N ILE A 32 -10.50 -1.61 -5.12
CA ILE A 32 -11.18 -0.37 -4.68
C ILE A 32 -12.59 -0.28 -5.26
N LYS A 33 -12.76 -0.57 -6.55
CA LYS A 33 -14.07 -0.53 -7.22
C LYS A 33 -15.05 -1.57 -6.66
N LYS A 34 -14.55 -2.73 -6.24
CA LYS A 34 -15.38 -3.83 -5.74
C LYS A 34 -15.73 -3.69 -4.26
N PHE A 35 -14.82 -3.14 -3.46
CA PHE A 35 -14.90 -3.18 -2.00
C PHE A 35 -14.91 -1.81 -1.30
N GLY A 36 -14.65 -0.74 -2.06
CA GLY A 36 -14.53 0.62 -1.55
C GLY A 36 -13.10 0.97 -1.10
N ILE A 37 -12.77 2.25 -1.20
CA ILE A 37 -11.46 2.78 -0.78
C ILE A 37 -11.26 2.69 0.74
N GLU A 38 -12.32 2.83 1.53
CA GLU A 38 -12.26 2.78 3.00
C GLU A 38 -11.67 1.47 3.52
N LYS A 39 -11.99 0.35 2.86
CA LYS A 39 -11.40 -0.96 3.22
C LYS A 39 -9.92 -1.04 2.91
N ILE A 40 -9.48 -0.40 1.84
CA ILE A 40 -8.07 -0.37 1.42
C ILE A 40 -7.27 0.55 2.34
N GLU A 41 -7.85 1.67 2.76
CA GLU A 41 -7.25 2.60 3.69
C GLU A 41 -7.17 2.04 5.12
N ALA A 42 -8.20 1.31 5.56
CA ALA A 42 -8.22 0.62 6.85
C ALA A 42 -7.34 -0.65 6.85
N TRP A 43 -6.93 -1.14 5.67
CA TRP A 43 -6.13 -2.35 5.56
C TRP A 43 -4.79 -2.20 6.29
N ARG A 44 -4.44 -3.24 7.05
CA ARG A 44 -3.15 -3.36 7.69
C ARG A 44 -2.61 -4.75 7.38
N ASN A 45 -1.35 -4.83 6.98
CA ASN A 45 -0.73 -6.12 6.71
C ASN A 45 -0.74 -7.00 7.99
N SER A 46 -0.65 -8.31 7.79
CA SER A 46 -0.70 -9.30 8.87
C SER A 46 0.66 -9.57 9.53
N VAL A 47 1.75 -9.02 8.98
CA VAL A 47 3.08 -9.10 9.60
C VAL A 47 3.19 -8.11 10.77
N LYS A 48 4.16 -8.36 11.67
CA LYS A 48 4.40 -7.61 12.93
C LYS A 48 4.57 -6.08 12.78
N THR A 49 4.52 -5.55 11.56
CA THR A 49 4.71 -4.14 11.26
C THR A 49 3.39 -3.37 11.13
N ARG A 50 2.25 -4.06 10.94
CA ARG A 50 0.93 -3.46 10.66
C ARG A 50 1.01 -2.32 9.65
N ASN A 51 1.72 -2.55 8.56
CA ASN A 51 1.90 -1.56 7.51
C ASN A 51 0.56 -1.28 6.82
N THR A 52 0.34 -0.01 6.47
CA THR A 52 -0.69 0.37 5.50
C THR A 52 -0.26 -0.03 4.08
N LEU A 53 -1.18 0.06 3.12
CA LEU A 53 -0.85 -0.15 1.71
C LEU A 53 0.32 0.74 1.26
N LEU A 54 0.33 2.02 1.66
CA LEU A 54 1.40 2.95 1.29
C LEU A 54 2.77 2.51 1.82
N HIS A 55 2.85 2.04 3.07
CA HIS A 55 4.11 1.52 3.61
C HIS A 55 4.64 0.32 2.83
N GLU A 56 3.76 -0.62 2.44
CA GLU A 56 4.15 -1.78 1.64
C GLU A 56 4.67 -1.37 0.27
N LEU A 57 4.02 -0.42 -0.39
CA LEU A 57 4.47 0.09 -1.68
C LEU A 57 5.82 0.79 -1.57
N VAL A 58 6.10 1.47 -0.46
CA VAL A 58 7.42 2.04 -0.18
C VAL A 58 8.46 0.93 -0.01
N GLU A 59 8.18 -0.11 0.78
CA GLU A 59 9.09 -1.27 0.91
C GLU A 59 9.36 -1.96 -0.43
N LYS A 60 8.36 -1.97 -1.32
CA LYS A 60 8.42 -2.56 -2.65
C LYS A 60 9.04 -1.66 -3.73
N LYS A 61 9.34 -0.40 -3.40
CA LYS A 61 9.88 0.61 -4.34
C LYS A 61 8.94 0.85 -5.54
N CYS A 62 7.66 1.07 -5.27
CA CYS A 62 6.65 1.33 -6.30
C CYS A 62 6.19 2.80 -6.29
N PRO A 63 7.06 3.76 -6.69
CA PRO A 63 6.74 5.18 -6.63
C PRO A 63 5.58 5.55 -7.56
N THR A 64 5.46 4.92 -8.72
CA THR A 64 4.39 5.18 -9.68
C THR A 64 3.03 4.78 -9.09
N VAL A 65 2.96 3.61 -8.45
CA VAL A 65 1.74 3.17 -7.75
C VAL A 65 1.37 4.14 -6.63
N ILE A 66 2.36 4.56 -5.82
CA ILE A 66 2.12 5.48 -4.68
C ILE A 66 1.58 6.82 -5.19
N GLN A 67 2.26 7.43 -6.16
CA GLN A 67 1.86 8.72 -6.74
C GLN A 67 0.45 8.63 -7.33
N TYR A 68 0.13 7.55 -8.06
CA TYR A 68 -1.21 7.35 -8.61
C TYR A 68 -2.28 7.27 -7.52
N LEU A 69 -2.06 6.46 -6.48
CA LEU A 69 -3.04 6.28 -5.41
C LEU A 69 -3.23 7.56 -4.58
N LEU A 70 -2.16 8.30 -4.31
CA LEU A 70 -2.23 9.60 -3.62
C LEU A 70 -3.02 10.62 -4.46
N ALA A 71 -2.72 10.71 -5.76
CA ALA A 71 -3.38 11.65 -6.66
C ALA A 71 -4.88 11.35 -6.83
N LYS A 72 -5.25 10.07 -6.87
CA LYS A 72 -6.62 9.64 -7.18
C LYS A 72 -7.52 9.47 -5.96
N TYR A 73 -6.97 8.96 -4.85
CA TYR A 73 -7.76 8.52 -3.70
C TYR A 73 -7.42 9.26 -2.41
N SER A 74 -6.41 10.14 -2.39
CA SER A 74 -6.02 10.93 -1.21
C SER A 74 -5.79 10.08 0.05
N LEU A 75 -5.17 8.91 -0.11
CA LEU A 75 -4.89 7.97 0.98
C LEU A 75 -4.14 8.65 2.14
N ASP A 76 -4.53 8.31 3.38
CA ASP A 76 -3.84 8.80 4.57
C ASP A 76 -2.37 8.38 4.63
N ARG A 77 -1.51 9.38 4.59
CA ARG A 77 -0.05 9.30 4.64
C ARG A 77 0.53 9.63 6.01
N THR A 78 -0.30 9.79 7.02
CA THR A 78 0.08 10.15 8.40
C THR A 78 -0.03 8.98 9.38
N VAL A 79 -0.49 7.81 8.90
CA VAL A 79 -0.54 6.59 9.70
C VAL A 79 0.87 6.12 10.03
N HIS A 80 1.16 5.86 11.30
CA HIS A 80 2.44 5.31 11.74
C HIS A 80 2.39 3.78 11.73
N ARG A 81 3.45 3.12 11.24
CA ARG A 81 3.62 1.66 11.34
C ARG A 81 4.15 1.24 12.71
N GLU A 82 3.82 0.04 13.16
CA GLU A 82 4.25 -0.45 14.49
C GLU A 82 5.74 -0.77 14.56
N ALA A 83 6.37 -1.07 13.43
CA ALA A 83 7.75 -1.56 13.40
C ALA A 83 8.77 -0.57 13.96
N ASP A 84 8.63 0.70 13.58
CA ASP A 84 9.56 1.78 13.93
C ASP A 84 8.86 3.13 14.12
N GLY A 85 7.53 3.14 14.14
CA GLY A 85 6.74 4.34 14.31
C GLY A 85 6.84 5.34 13.16
N LYS A 86 7.34 4.96 11.97
CA LYS A 86 7.38 5.87 10.82
C LYS A 86 6.06 5.89 10.05
N THR A 87 5.73 7.03 9.46
CA THR A 87 4.72 7.17 8.42
C THR A 87 5.23 6.67 7.05
N PRO A 88 4.37 6.50 6.03
CA PRO A 88 4.83 6.14 4.69
C PRO A 88 5.83 7.14 4.12
N ILE A 89 5.65 8.44 4.37
CA ILE A 89 6.56 9.49 3.90
C ILE A 89 7.91 9.40 4.61
N GLU A 90 7.91 9.30 5.95
CA GLU A 90 9.15 9.19 6.71
C GLU A 90 9.92 7.92 6.37
N LEU A 91 9.20 6.83 6.05
CA LEU A 91 9.79 5.59 5.57
C LEU A 91 10.46 5.77 4.21
N ALA A 92 9.80 6.46 3.27
CA ALA A 92 10.37 6.77 1.96
C ALA A 92 11.63 7.63 2.08
N GLN A 93 11.58 8.68 2.89
CA GLN A 93 12.72 9.55 3.19
C GLN A 93 13.88 8.78 3.83
N ALA A 94 13.60 7.94 4.83
CA ALA A 94 14.62 7.12 5.49
C ALA A 94 15.29 6.10 4.55
N LYS A 95 14.62 5.73 3.45
CA LYS A 95 15.15 4.84 2.41
C LYS A 95 15.80 5.60 1.24
N GLY A 96 15.76 6.93 1.24
CA GLY A 96 16.31 7.77 0.18
C GLY A 96 15.44 7.83 -1.08
N TYR A 97 14.12 7.63 -0.96
CA TYR A 97 13.19 7.78 -2.08
C TYR A 97 12.66 9.21 -2.11
N GLU A 98 13.42 10.10 -2.75
CA GLU A 98 13.09 11.53 -2.83
C GLU A 98 11.91 11.82 -3.79
N ASP A 99 11.60 10.88 -4.68
CA ASP A 99 10.49 10.96 -5.65
C ASP A 99 9.13 10.48 -5.11
N ILE A 100 9.05 10.08 -3.83
CA ILE A 100 7.82 9.66 -3.12
C ILE A 100 7.43 10.70 -2.07
#